data_AF-A0A6A5FTK7-F1
#
_entry.id   AF-A0A6A5FTK7-F1
#
_cell.length_a   1.000
_cell.length_b   1.000
_cell.length_c   1.000
_cell.angle_alpha   90.00
_cell.angle_beta   90.00
_cell.angle_gamma   90.00
#
_symmetry.space_group_name_H-M   'P 1'
#
loop_
_entity.id
_entity.type
_entity.pdbx_description
1 polymer ?
#
loop_
_entity_poly.entity_id
_entity_poly.type
_entity_poly.pdbx_seq_one_letter_code
_entity_poly.pdbx_strand_id
1 'polypeptide(L)'
;MNTNKPLYYPSLKVVLLYMEANKRISLSQRCPLLHKLEKLLPLRIKELKFSDFATIVNNVSYKLGIHRKDRYGPTPAYIEEINQEGGVLGDIDRYGLETNPGSKYVLPGDVVLREQLQHDEEFDVENYLRRLLQIFKKVEENSKKLVDGNVFFNDALLGDTIMTTLTEGLPIENEDVEAIVSSFVLDPKQYMKSIENTNNKLAPYNNRRLGVDAPYFNSIQLTISSAHRVERVVYNAPIFQAMNYLNSVLFGGRKSAIFVKNLEITSDQQVLRLPAGLKLKVLNLEYYNSTMSSIGALKAILDKSSFPLNSLTLGGATDEFMDYQRSSFGEVKNLILDNDFMERESWTPILQGLNHPRVTLLYENTLEPANDYTDLIQFWMEHKRHIGTWYTFSIIEEETVLRCLNTMKLREEVTEVSERSVTLKMTDTSNLRVSYDIVISGGIEVRYKLELKVIRART
;
A
#
# COMPACT_ATOMS: atom_id res chain seq x y z
N MET A 1 19.76 -3.39 53.53
CA MET A 1 18.41 -2.79 53.43
C MET A 1 18.12 -2.54 51.96
N ASN A 2 17.19 -3.29 51.35
CA ASN A 2 16.82 -3.09 49.95
C ASN A 2 15.33 -2.77 49.90
N THR A 3 14.99 -1.48 49.96
CA THR A 3 13.60 -0.99 49.98
C THR A 3 13.12 -0.72 48.55
N ASN A 4 12.92 -1.77 47.76
CA ASN A 4 12.09 -1.66 46.54
C ASN A 4 10.62 -1.68 46.98
N LYS A 5 10.10 -0.54 47.44
CA LYS A 5 8.65 -0.39 47.60
C LYS A 5 8.03 -0.42 46.19
N PRO A 6 7.14 -1.38 45.87
CA PRO A 6 6.44 -1.36 44.60
C PRO A 6 5.64 -0.05 44.48
N LEU A 7 5.56 0.50 43.26
CA LEU A 7 4.77 1.69 42.98
C LEU A 7 3.34 1.51 43.53
N TYR A 8 2.86 2.52 44.26
CA TYR A 8 1.48 2.57 44.73
C TYR A 8 0.51 2.48 43.54
N TYR A 9 -0.56 1.70 43.67
CA TYR A 9 -1.43 1.29 42.56
C TYR A 9 -2.00 2.45 41.70
N PRO A 10 -2.44 3.59 42.28
CA PRO A 10 -2.79 4.80 41.53
C PRO A 10 -1.63 5.38 40.70
N SER A 11 -0.41 5.45 41.24
CA SER A 11 0.75 5.96 40.51
C SER A 11 1.10 5.05 39.32
N LEU A 12 1.02 3.74 39.52
CA LEU A 12 1.22 2.75 38.46
C LEU A 12 0.18 2.89 37.33
N LYS A 13 -1.10 3.16 37.66
CA LYS A 13 -2.14 3.45 36.66
C LYS A 13 -1.77 4.64 35.79
N VAL A 14 -1.34 5.74 36.40
CA VAL A 14 -0.95 6.95 35.67
C VAL A 14 0.26 6.67 34.78
N VAL A 15 1.30 6.03 35.31
CA VAL A 15 2.49 5.68 34.54
C VAL A 15 2.13 4.83 33.31
N LEU A 16 1.32 3.78 33.48
CA LEU A 16 0.89 2.94 32.34
C LEU A 16 0.00 3.70 31.36
N LEU A 17 -0.86 4.60 31.83
CA LEU A 17 -1.76 5.36 30.96
C LEU A 17 -1.01 6.28 29.98
N TYR A 18 0.12 6.84 30.41
CA TYR A 18 0.92 7.78 29.60
C TYR A 18 2.20 7.15 29.02
N MET A 19 2.46 5.87 29.28
CA MET A 19 3.57 5.13 28.69
C MET A 19 3.35 4.95 27.18
N GLU A 20 4.43 5.07 26.40
CA GLU A 20 4.42 4.77 24.97
C GLU A 20 3.92 3.33 24.73
N ALA A 21 3.10 3.16 23.68
CA ALA A 21 2.32 1.95 23.43
C ALA A 21 3.18 0.68 23.35
N ASN A 22 4.28 0.70 22.60
CA ASN A 22 5.14 -0.47 22.43
C ASN A 22 5.88 -0.83 23.72
N LYS A 23 6.40 0.16 24.44
CA LYS A 23 7.01 -0.06 25.77
C LYS A 23 6.04 -0.71 26.74
N ARG A 24 4.78 -0.24 26.71
CA ARG A 24 3.72 -0.76 27.56
C ARG A 24 3.31 -2.19 27.20
N ILE A 25 3.17 -2.50 25.91
CA ILE A 25 2.90 -3.85 25.43
C ILE A 25 4.05 -4.79 25.85
N SER A 26 5.30 -4.39 25.58
CA SER A 26 6.49 -5.16 25.96
C SER A 26 6.58 -5.42 27.47
N LEU A 27 6.28 -4.39 28.29
CA LEU A 27 6.24 -4.53 29.74
C LEU A 27 5.16 -5.51 30.20
N SER A 28 3.97 -5.45 29.61
CA SER A 28 2.86 -6.36 29.89
C SER A 28 3.22 -7.83 29.63
N GLN A 29 3.98 -8.09 28.56
CA GLN A 29 4.43 -9.43 28.19
C GLN A 29 5.52 -9.97 29.13
N ARG A 30 6.43 -9.10 29.59
CA ARG A 30 7.54 -9.48 30.49
C ARG A 30 7.11 -9.58 31.96
N CYS A 31 6.04 -8.90 32.34
CA CYS A 31 5.57 -8.81 33.72
C CYS A 31 4.07 -9.19 33.81
N PRO A 32 3.72 -10.48 33.92
CA PRO A 32 2.33 -10.94 33.97
C PRO A 32 1.47 -10.28 35.06
N LEU A 33 2.08 -9.86 36.17
CA LEU A 33 1.42 -9.13 37.26
C LEU A 33 0.79 -7.80 36.80
N LEU A 34 1.34 -7.17 35.76
CA LEU A 34 0.85 -5.92 35.20
C LEU A 34 -0.15 -6.14 34.06
N HIS A 35 -0.26 -7.36 33.54
CA HIS A 35 -1.02 -7.67 32.34
C HIS A 35 -2.49 -7.25 32.45
N LYS A 36 -3.16 -7.67 33.55
CA LYS A 36 -4.57 -7.33 33.78
C LYS A 36 -4.79 -5.82 33.90
N LEU A 37 -3.89 -5.12 34.59
CA LEU A 37 -3.98 -3.67 34.74
C LEU A 37 -3.76 -2.95 33.41
N GLU A 38 -2.77 -3.39 32.64
CA GLU A 38 -2.44 -2.85 31.33
C GLU A 38 -3.62 -2.99 30.37
N LYS A 39 -4.27 -4.15 30.30
CA LYS A 39 -5.40 -4.41 29.41
C LYS A 39 -6.69 -3.66 29.82
N LEU A 40 -6.82 -3.29 31.09
CA LEU A 40 -7.94 -2.48 31.60
C LEU A 40 -7.82 -0.99 31.25
N LEU A 41 -6.60 -0.49 31.09
CA LEU A 41 -6.35 0.91 30.83
C LEU A 41 -6.45 1.21 29.33
N PRO A 42 -6.99 2.38 28.92
CA PRO A 42 -7.01 2.79 27.52
C PRO A 42 -5.60 2.79 26.91
N LEU A 43 -5.48 2.33 25.67
CA LEU A 43 -4.25 2.43 24.87
C LEU A 43 -4.46 3.51 23.81
N ARG A 44 -3.43 4.34 23.61
CA ARG A 44 -3.39 5.38 22.59
C ARG A 44 -2.23 5.07 21.64
N ILE A 45 -2.54 5.01 20.36
CA ILE A 45 -1.61 4.77 19.28
C ILE A 45 -1.71 5.95 18.31
N LYS A 46 -0.56 6.45 17.86
CA LYS A 46 -0.52 7.53 16.87
C LYS A 46 -0.69 6.94 15.47
N GLU A 47 0.16 6.00 15.10
CA GLU A 47 0.13 5.33 13.79
C GLU A 47 -0.12 3.83 14.02
N LEU A 48 -1.13 3.25 13.38
CA LEU A 48 -1.36 1.81 13.38
C LEU A 48 -1.49 1.35 11.94
N LYS A 49 -0.62 0.44 11.50
CA LYS A 49 -0.73 -0.19 10.17
C LYS A 49 -1.00 -1.67 10.31
N PHE A 50 -2.01 -2.16 9.60
CA PHE A 50 -2.22 -3.58 9.41
C PHE A 50 -1.87 -3.98 7.98
N SER A 51 -1.03 -5.01 7.86
CA SER A 51 -0.86 -5.76 6.62
C SER A 51 -0.93 -7.26 6.84
N ASP A 52 -0.88 -8.02 5.75
CA ASP A 52 -1.06 -9.48 5.78
C ASP A 52 -0.04 -10.20 6.69
N PHE A 53 1.18 -9.68 6.73
CA PHE A 53 2.30 -10.29 7.45
C PHE A 53 3.00 -9.35 8.43
N ALA A 54 2.49 -8.13 8.60
CA ALA A 54 3.07 -7.19 9.54
C ALA A 54 2.01 -6.36 10.25
N THR A 55 2.37 -5.91 11.44
CA THR A 55 1.62 -4.89 12.16
C THR A 55 2.59 -3.84 12.64
N ILE A 56 2.30 -2.58 12.35
CA ILE A 56 3.14 -1.46 12.79
C ILE A 56 2.39 -0.69 13.85
N VAL A 57 3.01 -0.52 15.01
CA VAL A 57 2.49 0.31 16.10
C VAL A 57 3.45 1.47 16.31
N ASN A 58 2.98 2.69 16.02
CA ASN A 58 3.81 3.88 15.93
C ASN A 58 4.98 3.67 14.95
N ASN A 59 6.20 3.57 15.46
CA ASN A 59 7.43 3.39 14.68
C ASN A 59 8.01 1.97 14.81
N VAL A 60 7.28 1.03 15.41
CA VAL A 60 7.74 -0.34 15.63
C VAL A 60 6.99 -1.28 14.70
N SER A 61 7.71 -1.94 13.80
CA SER A 61 7.17 -2.97 12.92
C SER A 61 7.35 -4.34 13.56
N TYR A 62 6.27 -5.11 13.63
CA TYR A 62 6.24 -6.52 14.01
C TYR A 62 5.94 -7.33 12.74
N LYS A 63 6.98 -7.84 12.09
CA LYS A 63 6.89 -8.57 10.82
C LYS A 63 7.05 -10.07 11.04
N LEU A 64 6.17 -10.87 10.44
CA LEU A 64 6.29 -12.32 10.37
C LEU A 64 6.75 -12.77 8.99
N GLY A 65 7.54 -13.83 8.95
CA GLY A 65 7.93 -14.50 7.72
C GLY A 65 8.46 -15.91 7.99
N ILE A 66 8.59 -16.72 6.94
CA ILE A 66 9.20 -18.05 7.04
C ILE A 66 10.69 -17.93 6.79
N HIS A 67 11.47 -18.20 7.83
CA HIS A 67 12.91 -18.34 7.76
C HIS A 67 13.28 -19.75 7.32
N ARG A 68 14.19 -19.86 6.34
CA ARG A 68 14.65 -21.13 5.78
C ARG A 68 16.13 -21.35 6.06
N LYS A 69 16.50 -22.53 6.56
CA LYS A 69 17.89 -22.95 6.75
C LYS A 69 18.16 -24.23 5.98
N ASP A 70 19.25 -24.31 5.24
CA ASP A 70 19.63 -25.55 4.55
C ASP A 70 19.88 -26.70 5.56
N ARG A 71 19.42 -27.91 5.22
CA ARG A 71 19.51 -29.11 6.07
C ARG A 71 20.90 -29.73 6.06
N TYR A 72 21.63 -29.59 4.97
CA TYR A 72 22.83 -30.37 4.68
C TYR A 72 24.09 -29.53 4.55
N GLY A 73 23.96 -28.20 4.49
CA GLY A 73 25.10 -27.31 4.32
C GLY A 73 24.81 -25.84 4.63
N PRO A 74 25.63 -24.91 4.11
CA PRO A 74 25.36 -23.49 4.22
C PRO A 74 24.10 -23.13 3.43
N THR A 75 23.26 -22.28 4.00
CA THR A 75 22.09 -21.74 3.31
C THR A 75 22.55 -20.92 2.09
N PRO A 76 21.91 -21.08 0.92
CA PRO A 76 22.21 -20.25 -0.25
C PRO A 76 22.06 -18.75 0.03
N ALA A 77 22.94 -17.93 -0.56
CA ALA A 77 23.01 -16.49 -0.29
C ALA A 77 21.68 -15.75 -0.55
N TYR A 78 20.96 -16.09 -1.62
CA TYR A 78 19.66 -15.49 -1.93
C TYR A 78 18.58 -15.79 -0.87
N ILE A 79 18.66 -16.95 -0.21
CA ILE A 79 17.75 -17.28 0.91
C ILE A 79 18.16 -16.51 2.15
N GLU A 80 19.47 -16.36 2.42
CA GLU A 80 19.95 -15.56 3.54
C GLU A 80 19.56 -14.08 3.42
N GLU A 81 19.58 -13.51 2.21
CA GLU A 81 19.08 -12.16 1.93
C GLU A 81 17.59 -12.03 2.31
N ILE A 82 16.74 -12.95 1.83
CA ILE A 82 15.31 -13.01 2.19
C ILE A 82 15.12 -13.19 3.70
N ASN A 83 15.91 -14.06 4.35
CA ASN A 83 15.85 -14.29 5.79
C ASN A 83 16.18 -13.02 6.59
N GLN A 84 17.16 -12.24 6.14
CA GLN A 84 17.56 -10.97 6.75
C GLN A 84 16.47 -9.90 6.62
N GLU A 85 15.71 -9.92 5.52
CA GLU A 85 14.56 -9.03 5.31
C GLU A 85 13.29 -9.44 6.07
N GLY A 86 13.31 -10.56 6.78
CA GLY A 86 12.19 -11.04 7.60
C GLY A 86 11.69 -12.44 7.25
N GLY A 87 12.20 -13.05 6.18
CA GLY A 87 11.76 -14.34 5.68
C GLY A 87 10.69 -14.23 4.60
N VAL A 88 10.29 -15.38 4.05
CA VAL A 88 9.29 -15.52 2.99
C VAL A 88 7.91 -15.12 3.50
N LEU A 89 7.16 -14.37 2.69
CA LEU A 89 5.83 -13.84 3.00
C LEU A 89 4.75 -14.83 2.55
N GLY A 90 4.59 -15.91 3.28
CA GLY A 90 3.62 -16.96 2.95
C GLY A 90 3.98 -18.29 3.60
N ASP A 91 3.03 -19.22 3.61
CA ASP A 91 3.31 -20.58 4.00
C ASP A 91 4.07 -21.29 2.89
N ILE A 92 4.89 -22.28 3.22
CA ILE A 92 5.67 -23.04 2.23
C ILE A 92 5.27 -24.51 2.31
N ASP A 93 4.99 -25.11 1.16
CA ASP A 93 4.69 -26.54 1.07
C ASP A 93 5.96 -27.41 1.22
N ARG A 94 5.79 -28.74 1.18
CA ARG A 94 6.91 -29.69 1.32
C ARG A 94 7.96 -29.58 0.20
N TYR A 95 7.58 -29.05 -0.96
CA TYR A 95 8.45 -28.92 -2.14
C TYR A 95 9.19 -27.58 -2.18
N GLY A 96 8.77 -26.62 -1.36
CA GLY A 96 9.34 -25.28 -1.29
C GLY A 96 8.51 -24.22 -2.02
N LEU A 97 7.30 -24.56 -2.47
CA LEU A 97 6.39 -23.63 -3.14
C LEU A 97 5.65 -22.79 -2.11
N GLU A 98 5.53 -21.50 -2.39
CA GLU A 98 4.73 -20.59 -1.59
C GLU A 98 3.24 -20.92 -1.73
N THR A 99 2.55 -20.88 -0.62
CA THR A 99 1.13 -21.15 -0.49
C THR A 99 0.53 -20.10 0.42
N ASN A 100 -0.75 -19.81 0.19
CA ASN A 100 -1.49 -18.88 1.02
C ASN A 100 -2.81 -19.52 1.47
N PRO A 101 -2.77 -20.50 2.39
CA PRO A 101 -3.99 -21.09 2.93
C PRO A 101 -4.81 -20.04 3.68
N GLY A 102 -4.17 -19.01 4.23
CA GLY A 102 -4.81 -17.91 4.94
C GLY A 102 -5.97 -17.32 4.15
N SER A 103 -5.81 -17.08 2.86
CA SER A 103 -6.91 -16.53 2.05
C SER A 103 -8.19 -17.38 2.18
N LYS A 104 -8.15 -18.69 2.37
CA LYS A 104 -9.36 -19.53 2.43
C LYS A 104 -9.99 -19.64 3.82
N TYR A 105 -9.23 -19.44 4.89
CA TYR A 105 -9.70 -19.67 6.26
C TYR A 105 -9.98 -18.35 6.99
N VAL A 106 -11.10 -18.31 7.73
CA VAL A 106 -11.51 -17.18 8.55
C VAL A 106 -11.55 -17.61 10.01
N LEU A 107 -10.80 -16.93 10.86
CA LEU A 107 -10.76 -17.15 12.30
C LEU A 107 -11.70 -16.18 13.03
N PRO A 108 -12.15 -16.50 14.27
CA PRO A 108 -12.91 -15.56 15.06
C PRO A 108 -12.14 -14.25 15.31
N GLY A 109 -12.72 -13.13 14.87
CA GLY A 109 -12.11 -11.80 14.97
C GLY A 109 -11.49 -11.29 13.66
N ASP A 110 -11.27 -12.16 12.68
CA ASP A 110 -10.79 -11.75 11.37
C ASP A 110 -11.78 -10.82 10.69
N VAL A 111 -11.26 -9.86 9.92
CA VAL A 111 -12.05 -8.99 9.05
C VAL A 111 -11.80 -9.40 7.62
N VAL A 112 -12.83 -9.91 6.96
CA VAL A 112 -12.78 -10.30 5.55
C VAL A 112 -13.03 -9.05 4.70
N LEU A 113 -12.05 -8.71 3.87
CA LEU A 113 -12.06 -7.51 3.02
C LEU A 113 -12.49 -7.80 1.58
N ARG A 114 -12.48 -9.06 1.15
CA ARG A 114 -12.91 -9.47 -0.20
C ARG A 114 -14.43 -9.58 -0.35
N GLU A 115 -14.90 -9.41 -1.59
CA GLU A 115 -16.28 -9.68 -1.99
C GLU A 115 -16.49 -11.15 -2.39
N GLN A 116 -15.57 -11.70 -3.18
CA GLN A 116 -15.58 -13.11 -3.62
C GLN A 116 -14.15 -13.66 -3.63
N LEU A 117 -13.99 -14.98 -3.49
CA LEU A 117 -12.72 -15.64 -3.78
C LEU A 117 -12.55 -15.59 -5.30
N GLN A 118 -11.78 -14.63 -5.82
CA GLN A 118 -11.43 -14.62 -7.24
C GLN A 118 -10.67 -15.91 -7.56
N HIS A 119 -11.18 -16.66 -8.55
CA HIS A 119 -10.37 -17.60 -9.31
C HIS A 119 -9.67 -16.75 -10.37
N ASP A 120 -8.55 -16.14 -10.01
CA ASP A 120 -7.67 -15.63 -11.05
C ASP A 120 -7.30 -16.83 -11.93
N GLU A 121 -7.29 -16.64 -13.25
CA GLU A 121 -6.66 -17.61 -14.14
C GLU A 121 -5.25 -17.83 -13.59
N GLU A 122 -4.96 -19.06 -13.13
CA GLU A 122 -3.71 -19.36 -12.46
C GLU A 122 -2.60 -19.15 -13.48
N PHE A 123 -1.95 -17.99 -13.42
CA PHE A 123 -0.82 -17.68 -14.29
C PHE A 123 0.18 -18.82 -14.13
N ASP A 124 0.52 -19.47 -15.25
CA ASP A 124 1.42 -20.62 -15.21
C ASP A 124 2.86 -20.14 -14.99
N VAL A 125 3.14 -19.83 -13.72
CA VAL A 125 4.43 -19.33 -13.23
C VAL A 125 5.53 -20.30 -13.63
N GLU A 126 5.28 -21.61 -13.60
CA GLU A 126 6.28 -22.59 -13.97
C GLU A 126 6.67 -22.45 -15.44
N ASN A 127 5.69 -22.45 -16.35
CA ASN A 127 5.96 -22.30 -17.77
C ASN A 127 6.57 -20.94 -18.09
N TYR A 128 6.14 -19.87 -17.43
CA TYR A 128 6.76 -18.55 -17.55
C TYR A 128 8.24 -18.57 -17.14
N LEU A 129 8.58 -19.12 -15.96
CA LEU A 129 9.95 -19.23 -15.50
C LEU A 129 10.81 -20.12 -16.42
N ARG A 130 10.24 -21.19 -16.99
CA ARG A 130 10.94 -22.04 -17.96
C ARG A 130 11.23 -21.29 -19.26
N ARG A 131 10.28 -20.49 -19.76
CA ARG A 131 10.48 -19.61 -20.93
C ARG A 131 11.57 -18.58 -20.64
N LEU A 132 11.51 -17.89 -19.50
CA LEU A 132 12.56 -16.96 -19.07
C LEU A 132 13.94 -17.62 -19.01
N LEU A 133 14.05 -18.82 -18.44
CA LEU A 133 15.32 -19.55 -18.38
C LEU A 133 15.86 -19.89 -19.77
N GLN A 134 14.99 -20.26 -20.72
CA GLN A 134 15.38 -20.49 -22.11
C GLN A 134 15.91 -19.22 -22.77
N ILE A 135 15.23 -18.08 -22.56
CA ILE A 135 15.67 -16.77 -23.06
C ILE A 135 17.06 -16.45 -22.49
N PHE A 136 17.24 -16.50 -21.17
CA PHE A 136 18.52 -16.15 -20.55
C PHE A 136 19.67 -17.04 -21.00
N LYS A 137 19.45 -18.36 -21.15
CA LYS A 137 20.48 -19.27 -21.69
C LYS A 137 20.82 -18.96 -23.14
N LYS A 138 19.82 -18.61 -23.96
CA LYS A 138 20.04 -18.27 -25.36
C LYS A 138 20.79 -16.96 -25.51
N VAL A 139 20.47 -15.96 -24.68
CA VAL A 139 21.21 -14.69 -24.59
C VAL A 139 22.65 -14.95 -24.14
N GLU A 140 22.88 -15.84 -23.17
CA GLU A 140 24.23 -16.25 -22.78
C GLU A 140 25.00 -16.87 -23.97
N GLU A 141 24.39 -17.81 -24.69
CA GLU A 141 24.98 -18.41 -25.91
C GLU A 141 25.31 -17.35 -26.97
N ASN A 142 24.36 -16.47 -27.29
CA ASN A 142 24.53 -15.42 -28.29
C ASN A 142 25.58 -14.39 -27.86
N SER A 143 25.69 -14.09 -26.56
CA SER A 143 26.71 -13.18 -26.02
C SER A 143 28.12 -13.70 -26.21
N LYS A 144 28.33 -15.03 -26.11
CA LYS A 144 29.64 -15.66 -26.38
C LYS A 144 30.07 -15.47 -27.83
N LYS A 145 29.13 -15.53 -28.79
CA LYS A 145 29.39 -15.27 -30.21
C LYS A 145 29.89 -13.84 -30.46
N LEU A 146 29.39 -12.86 -29.72
CA LEU A 146 29.80 -11.44 -29.86
C LEU A 146 31.22 -11.19 -29.35
N VAL A 147 31.63 -11.88 -28.28
CA VAL A 147 32.99 -11.81 -27.72
C VAL A 147 34.01 -12.45 -28.67
N ASP A 148 33.68 -13.59 -29.28
CA ASP A 148 34.54 -14.26 -30.26
C ASP A 148 34.65 -13.49 -31.59
N GLY A 149 33.71 -12.58 -31.87
CA GLY A 149 33.62 -11.80 -33.11
C GLY A 149 34.37 -10.45 -33.12
N ASN A 150 35.11 -10.08 -32.07
CA ASN A 150 35.78 -8.76 -31.92
C ASN A 150 34.84 -7.55 -32.10
N VAL A 151 33.60 -7.63 -31.60
CA VAL A 151 32.65 -6.50 -31.63
C VAL A 151 32.95 -5.55 -30.47
N PHE A 152 33.53 -4.39 -30.74
CA PHE A 152 33.86 -3.38 -29.72
C PHE A 152 32.63 -2.53 -29.37
N PHE A 153 32.20 -2.58 -28.11
CA PHE A 153 31.09 -1.79 -27.55
C PHE A 153 31.43 -0.28 -27.49
N ASN A 154 31.33 0.49 -28.59
CA ASN A 154 31.54 1.94 -28.53
C ASN A 154 30.93 2.75 -29.72
N ASP A 155 29.74 2.40 -30.22
CA ASP A 155 28.99 3.31 -31.10
C ASP A 155 27.47 3.07 -31.04
N ALA A 156 26.67 4.13 -31.21
CA ALA A 156 25.19 4.07 -31.13
C ALA A 156 24.55 3.28 -32.28
N LEU A 157 25.23 3.17 -33.43
CA LEU A 157 24.84 2.29 -34.55
C LEU A 157 25.03 0.79 -34.27
N LEU A 158 25.73 0.43 -33.19
CA LEU A 158 25.99 -0.96 -32.80
C LEU A 158 24.85 -1.56 -31.95
N GLY A 159 23.95 -0.71 -31.41
CA GLY A 159 22.83 -1.11 -30.55
C GLY A 159 21.88 -2.09 -31.26
N ASP A 160 21.40 -1.72 -32.44
CA ASP A 160 20.49 -2.57 -33.24
C ASP A 160 21.15 -3.89 -33.65
N THR A 161 22.44 -3.86 -33.98
CA THR A 161 23.19 -5.07 -34.40
C THR A 161 23.40 -6.02 -33.22
N ILE A 162 23.74 -5.48 -32.04
CA ILE A 162 23.88 -6.26 -30.80
C ILE A 162 22.53 -6.84 -30.39
N MET A 163 21.46 -6.03 -30.40
CA MET A 163 20.11 -6.46 -30.07
C MET A 163 19.61 -7.55 -31.01
N THR A 164 19.80 -7.38 -32.33
CA THR A 164 19.47 -8.40 -33.33
C THR A 164 20.23 -9.71 -33.08
N THR A 165 21.52 -9.63 -32.74
CA THR A 165 22.34 -10.83 -32.48
C THR A 165 21.93 -11.54 -31.19
N LEU A 166 21.61 -10.80 -30.13
CA LEU A 166 21.22 -11.37 -28.85
C LEU A 166 19.82 -12.00 -28.88
N THR A 167 18.93 -11.44 -29.70
CA THR A 167 17.55 -11.91 -29.85
C THR A 167 17.42 -13.03 -30.90
N GLU A 168 18.47 -13.34 -31.65
CA GLU A 168 18.49 -14.36 -32.70
C GLU A 168 18.02 -15.74 -32.17
N GLY A 169 16.93 -16.24 -32.77
CA GLY A 169 16.38 -17.57 -32.49
C GLY A 169 15.62 -17.69 -31.17
N LEU A 170 15.19 -16.58 -30.57
CA LEU A 170 14.30 -16.59 -29.40
C LEU A 170 12.85 -16.95 -29.79
N PRO A 171 12.11 -17.66 -28.93
CA PRO A 171 10.82 -18.27 -29.28
C PRO A 171 9.56 -17.36 -29.12
N ILE A 172 9.65 -16.02 -29.23
CA ILE A 172 8.53 -15.09 -28.88
C ILE A 172 8.42 -13.90 -29.89
N GLU A 173 7.22 -13.31 -30.00
CA GLU A 173 6.92 -12.03 -30.70
C GLU A 173 7.60 -10.82 -30.00
N ASN A 174 8.04 -9.83 -30.79
CA ASN A 174 9.18 -8.93 -30.50
C ASN A 174 9.13 -8.06 -29.21
N GLU A 175 7.97 -7.63 -28.69
CA GLU A 175 7.93 -6.55 -27.68
C GLU A 175 8.40 -6.96 -26.27
N ASP A 176 8.01 -8.15 -25.77
CA ASP A 176 8.42 -8.63 -24.43
C ASP A 176 9.92 -8.96 -24.36
N VAL A 177 10.45 -9.48 -25.47
CA VAL A 177 11.85 -9.89 -25.58
C VAL A 177 12.76 -8.68 -25.60
N GLU A 178 12.41 -7.66 -26.38
CA GLU A 178 13.21 -6.44 -26.47
C GLU A 178 13.26 -5.71 -25.13
N ALA A 179 12.15 -5.65 -24.39
CA ALA A 179 12.13 -5.08 -23.03
C ALA A 179 12.97 -5.89 -22.04
N ILE A 180 12.86 -7.22 -22.03
CA ILE A 180 13.67 -8.10 -21.19
C ILE A 180 15.16 -7.91 -21.56
N VAL A 181 15.53 -8.08 -22.82
CA VAL A 181 16.92 -7.99 -23.29
C VAL A 181 17.47 -6.57 -23.05
N SER A 182 16.73 -5.50 -23.34
CA SER A 182 17.17 -4.12 -23.10
C SER A 182 17.38 -3.79 -21.62
N SER A 183 16.60 -4.40 -20.72
CA SER A 183 16.78 -4.21 -19.28
C SER A 183 18.00 -4.95 -18.70
N PHE A 184 18.54 -5.94 -19.41
CA PHE A 184 19.59 -6.86 -18.91
C PHE A 184 20.90 -6.84 -19.70
N VAL A 185 20.96 -6.22 -20.88
CA VAL A 185 22.15 -6.24 -21.75
C VAL A 185 22.95 -4.96 -21.60
N LEU A 186 23.83 -4.93 -20.59
CA LEU A 186 25.11 -4.20 -20.63
C LEU A 186 26.23 -4.84 -19.76
N ASP A 187 25.97 -5.89 -18.95
CA ASP A 187 26.99 -6.54 -18.10
C ASP A 187 26.82 -8.08 -18.02
N PRO A 188 27.84 -8.90 -18.41
CA PRO A 188 27.82 -10.35 -18.29
C PRO A 188 27.49 -10.91 -16.90
N LYS A 189 27.80 -10.17 -15.84
CA LYS A 189 27.47 -10.58 -14.46
C LYS A 189 25.96 -10.56 -14.19
N GLN A 190 25.19 -9.74 -14.89
CA GLN A 190 23.75 -9.58 -14.65
C GLN A 190 22.94 -10.77 -15.18
N TYR A 191 23.17 -11.23 -16.42
CA TYR A 191 22.42 -12.39 -16.93
C TYR A 191 22.77 -13.70 -16.20
N MET A 192 24.02 -13.90 -15.76
CA MET A 192 24.38 -15.07 -14.94
C MET A 192 23.58 -15.10 -13.63
N LYS A 193 23.44 -13.95 -12.97
CA LYS A 193 22.60 -13.80 -11.78
C LYS A 193 21.13 -14.05 -12.10
N SER A 194 20.62 -13.61 -13.25
CA SER A 194 19.25 -13.90 -13.70
C SER A 194 19.01 -15.39 -13.96
N ILE A 195 19.95 -16.10 -14.57
CA ILE A 195 19.89 -17.56 -14.76
C ILE A 195 19.85 -18.26 -13.40
N GLU A 196 20.75 -17.91 -12.48
CA GLU A 196 20.79 -18.47 -11.13
C GLU A 196 19.48 -18.22 -10.39
N ASN A 197 19.00 -16.98 -10.36
CA ASN A 197 17.72 -16.61 -9.73
C ASN A 197 16.54 -17.37 -10.33
N THR A 198 16.50 -17.55 -11.65
CA THR A 198 15.43 -18.28 -12.32
C THR A 198 15.49 -19.77 -11.98
N ASN A 199 16.69 -20.37 -11.95
CA ASN A 199 16.87 -21.75 -11.50
C ASN A 199 16.44 -21.93 -10.04
N ASN A 200 16.78 -20.98 -9.16
CA ASN A 200 16.37 -21.00 -7.76
C ASN A 200 14.83 -20.94 -7.62
N LYS A 201 14.15 -20.09 -8.40
CA LYS A 201 12.68 -20.04 -8.45
C LYS A 201 12.05 -21.31 -9.05
N LEU A 202 12.74 -22.00 -9.95
CA LEU A 202 12.29 -23.27 -10.55
C LEU A 202 12.53 -24.49 -9.65
N ALA A 203 13.46 -24.42 -8.69
CA ALA A 203 13.83 -25.54 -7.85
C ALA A 203 12.62 -26.19 -7.13
N PRO A 204 11.68 -25.44 -6.53
CA PRO A 204 10.48 -26.03 -5.93
C PRO A 204 9.58 -26.80 -6.90
N TYR A 205 9.44 -26.33 -8.14
CA TYR A 205 8.68 -27.02 -9.17
C TYR A 205 9.35 -28.33 -9.59
N ASN A 206 10.68 -28.32 -9.72
CA ASN A 206 11.45 -29.53 -10.01
C ASN A 206 11.32 -30.55 -8.85
N ASN A 207 11.39 -30.08 -7.59
CA ASN A 207 11.18 -30.92 -6.42
C ASN A 207 9.80 -31.59 -6.45
N ARG A 208 8.74 -30.82 -6.75
CA ARG A 208 7.37 -31.32 -6.91
C ARG A 208 7.27 -32.38 -8.00
N ARG A 209 7.86 -32.14 -9.18
CA ARG A 209 7.87 -33.11 -10.31
C ARG A 209 8.58 -34.43 -9.94
N LEU A 210 9.67 -34.34 -9.17
CA LEU A 210 10.45 -35.49 -8.72
C LEU A 210 9.88 -36.15 -7.45
N GLY A 211 8.90 -35.52 -6.79
CA GLY A 211 8.33 -36.00 -5.53
C GLY A 211 9.28 -35.92 -4.34
N VAL A 212 10.29 -35.04 -4.37
CA VAL A 212 11.32 -34.90 -3.32
C VAL A 212 11.06 -33.67 -2.44
N ASP A 213 11.35 -33.77 -1.15
CA ASP A 213 11.18 -32.64 -0.22
C ASP A 213 12.24 -31.56 -0.44
N ALA A 214 11.86 -30.30 -0.21
CA ALA A 214 12.80 -29.20 -0.17
C ALA A 214 13.85 -29.43 0.94
N PRO A 215 15.14 -29.13 0.68
CA PRO A 215 16.24 -29.38 1.60
C PRO A 215 16.34 -28.31 2.71
N TYR A 216 15.21 -27.77 3.18
CA TYR A 216 15.17 -26.68 4.16
C TYR A 216 14.47 -27.06 5.47
N PHE A 217 15.00 -26.55 6.58
CA PHE A 217 14.28 -26.42 7.84
C PHE A 217 13.60 -25.06 7.89
N ASN A 218 12.29 -25.08 8.11
CA ASN A 218 11.46 -23.88 8.17
C ASN A 218 11.18 -23.50 9.62
N SER A 219 11.22 -22.21 9.90
CA SER A 219 10.83 -21.62 11.18
C SER A 219 10.03 -20.35 10.94
N ILE A 220 9.03 -20.08 11.77
CA ILE A 220 8.34 -18.79 11.76
C ILE A 220 9.26 -17.79 12.46
N GLN A 221 9.60 -16.72 11.76
CA GLN A 221 10.44 -15.64 12.25
C GLN A 221 9.58 -14.42 12.55
N LEU A 222 9.74 -13.86 13.76
CA LEU A 222 9.26 -12.54 14.13
C LEU A 222 10.43 -11.56 14.13
N THR A 223 10.35 -10.53 13.30
CA THR A 223 11.33 -9.45 13.21
C THR A 223 10.74 -8.17 13.78
N ILE A 224 11.40 -7.58 14.78
CA ILE A 224 10.97 -6.34 15.43
C ILE A 224 11.98 -5.21 15.15
N SER A 225 11.56 -4.22 14.36
CA SER A 225 12.47 -3.20 13.78
C SER A 225 13.19 -2.34 14.82
N SER A 226 12.51 -1.91 15.88
CA SER A 226 13.08 -0.95 16.84
C SER A 226 14.18 -1.51 17.75
N ALA A 227 14.43 -2.82 17.70
CA ALA A 227 15.37 -3.50 18.59
C ALA A 227 16.36 -4.41 17.86
N HIS A 228 16.31 -4.49 16.52
CA HIS A 228 16.97 -5.54 15.74
C HIS A 228 16.77 -6.93 16.36
N ARG A 229 15.58 -7.16 16.94
CA ARG A 229 15.26 -8.38 17.67
C ARG A 229 14.60 -9.35 16.72
N VAL A 230 15.16 -10.55 16.66
CA VAL A 230 14.63 -11.67 15.88
C VAL A 230 14.30 -12.80 16.83
N GLU A 231 13.06 -13.29 16.75
CA GLU A 231 12.62 -14.50 17.44
C GLU A 231 12.21 -15.54 16.41
N ARG A 232 12.50 -16.81 16.69
CA ARG A 232 12.17 -17.92 15.79
C ARG A 232 11.53 -19.04 16.56
N VAL A 233 10.48 -19.61 15.98
CA VAL A 233 9.82 -20.81 16.49
C VAL A 233 9.72 -21.84 15.39
N VAL A 234 9.67 -23.11 15.77
CA VAL A 234 9.52 -24.21 14.81
C VAL A 234 8.26 -23.99 13.99
N TYR A 235 8.34 -24.17 12.66
CA TYR A 235 7.18 -24.07 11.78
C TYR A 235 6.28 -25.30 11.95
N ASN A 236 5.29 -25.17 12.84
CA ASN A 236 4.32 -26.22 13.19
C ASN A 236 2.86 -25.80 12.96
N ALA A 237 2.64 -24.58 12.49
CA ALA A 237 1.34 -24.02 12.18
C ALA A 237 1.48 -23.00 11.04
N PRO A 238 0.42 -22.78 10.26
CA PRO A 238 0.41 -21.77 9.20
C PRO A 238 0.72 -20.35 9.72
N ILE A 239 1.39 -19.55 8.91
CA ILE A 239 1.81 -18.19 9.27
C ILE A 239 0.63 -17.26 9.60
N PHE A 240 -0.53 -17.46 8.95
CA PHE A 240 -1.73 -16.67 9.25
C PHE A 240 -2.25 -16.88 10.69
N GLN A 241 -2.04 -18.08 11.27
CA GLN A 241 -2.37 -18.34 12.67
C GLN A 241 -1.39 -17.63 13.61
N ALA A 242 -0.10 -17.59 13.24
CA ALA A 242 0.91 -16.83 13.97
C ALA A 242 0.62 -15.32 13.92
N MET A 243 0.14 -14.80 12.79
CA MET A 243 -0.27 -13.41 12.66
C MET A 243 -1.47 -13.07 13.56
N ASN A 244 -2.50 -13.94 13.58
CA ASN A 244 -3.61 -13.79 14.51
C ASN A 244 -3.16 -13.84 15.99
N TYR A 245 -2.26 -14.75 16.33
CA TYR A 245 -1.68 -14.84 17.66
C TYR A 245 -0.91 -13.56 18.03
N LEU A 246 -0.06 -13.05 17.14
CA LEU A 246 0.68 -11.81 17.33
C LEU A 246 -0.27 -10.64 17.61
N ASN A 247 -1.30 -10.44 16.77
CA ASN A 247 -2.26 -9.36 16.98
C ASN A 247 -3.12 -9.55 18.24
N SER A 248 -3.37 -10.80 18.65
CA SER A 248 -3.99 -11.11 19.93
C SER A 248 -3.11 -10.73 21.13
N VAL A 249 -1.80 -10.96 21.04
CA VAL A 249 -0.82 -10.53 22.05
C VAL A 249 -0.80 -9.01 22.17
N LEU A 250 -0.74 -8.29 21.04
CA LEU A 250 -0.68 -6.83 20.98
C LEU A 250 -1.97 -6.17 21.48
N PHE A 251 -3.14 -6.59 20.96
CA PHE A 251 -4.40 -5.85 21.12
C PHE A 251 -5.51 -6.61 21.84
N GLY A 252 -5.43 -7.94 21.92
CA GLY A 252 -6.46 -8.78 22.52
C GLY A 252 -6.64 -8.55 24.03
N GLY A 253 -7.80 -8.97 24.55
CA GLY A 253 -8.14 -8.92 25.98
C GLY A 253 -8.50 -7.53 26.54
N ARG A 254 -8.65 -6.52 25.68
CA ARG A 254 -9.03 -5.16 26.07
C ARG A 254 -10.55 -5.01 26.07
N LYS A 255 -11.11 -4.37 27.11
CA LYS A 255 -12.55 -4.06 27.20
C LYS A 255 -12.92 -2.71 26.58
N SER A 256 -11.97 -1.77 26.57
CA SER A 256 -12.15 -0.44 26.00
C SER A 256 -11.58 -0.39 24.59
N ALA A 257 -12.21 0.38 23.70
CA ALA A 257 -11.67 0.67 22.39
C ALA A 257 -10.27 1.29 22.48
N ILE A 258 -9.38 0.88 21.59
CA ILE A 258 -8.04 1.45 21.46
C ILE A 258 -8.16 2.75 20.67
N PHE A 259 -7.64 3.85 21.21
CA PHE A 259 -7.59 5.09 20.45
C PHE A 259 -6.44 5.04 19.45
N VAL A 260 -6.75 5.31 18.18
CA VAL A 260 -5.82 5.31 17.07
C VAL A 260 -5.99 6.63 16.32
N LYS A 261 -4.92 7.42 16.21
CA LYS A 261 -5.00 8.69 15.46
C LYS A 261 -5.09 8.41 13.96
N ASN A 262 -4.17 7.63 13.42
CA ASN A 262 -4.12 7.23 12.02
C ASN A 262 -4.09 5.71 11.93
N LEU A 263 -5.05 5.14 11.20
CA LEU A 263 -5.13 3.72 10.88
C LEU A 263 -4.88 3.54 9.39
N GLU A 264 -3.86 2.77 9.04
CA GLU A 264 -3.55 2.40 7.66
C GLU A 264 -3.81 0.90 7.47
N ILE A 265 -4.49 0.55 6.37
CA ILE A 265 -4.75 -0.82 5.96
C ILE A 265 -4.09 -1.07 4.60
N THR A 266 -3.32 -2.14 4.51
CA THR A 266 -2.72 -2.63 3.25
C THR A 266 -2.82 -4.14 3.24
N SER A 267 -3.70 -4.75 2.44
CA SER A 267 -3.90 -6.20 2.46
C SER A 267 -4.15 -6.73 1.07
N ASP A 268 -3.23 -7.55 0.58
CA ASP A 268 -3.32 -8.26 -0.69
C ASP A 268 -4.04 -9.60 -0.50
N GLN A 269 -3.96 -10.18 0.71
CA GLN A 269 -4.66 -11.43 1.05
C GLN A 269 -6.13 -11.25 1.40
N GLN A 270 -6.59 -9.99 1.50
CA GLN A 270 -7.99 -9.61 1.70
C GLN A 270 -8.61 -10.16 3.01
N VAL A 271 -7.80 -10.53 4.01
CA VAL A 271 -8.27 -10.92 5.36
C VAL A 271 -7.32 -10.39 6.43
N LEU A 272 -7.80 -9.46 7.25
CA LEU A 272 -7.02 -8.95 8.39
C LEU A 272 -7.12 -9.90 9.58
N ARG A 273 -5.95 -10.37 10.05
CA ARG A 273 -5.84 -11.27 11.21
C ARG A 273 -5.90 -10.50 12.51
N LEU A 274 -7.06 -10.46 13.15
CA LEU A 274 -7.31 -9.61 14.31
C LEU A 274 -7.96 -10.38 15.46
N PRO A 275 -7.68 -10.01 16.72
CA PRO A 275 -8.30 -10.66 17.86
C PRO A 275 -9.81 -10.43 17.90
N ALA A 276 -10.54 -11.48 18.27
CA ALA A 276 -11.97 -11.39 18.53
C ALA A 276 -12.32 -10.26 19.51
N GLY A 277 -13.32 -9.45 19.13
CA GLY A 277 -13.81 -8.33 19.94
C GLY A 277 -12.95 -7.07 19.91
N LEU A 278 -11.94 -6.99 19.04
CA LEU A 278 -11.16 -5.76 18.85
C LEU A 278 -12.08 -4.58 18.48
N LYS A 279 -11.90 -3.46 19.18
CA LYS A 279 -12.53 -2.18 18.87
C LYS A 279 -11.52 -1.05 18.82
N LEU A 280 -11.58 -0.25 17.77
CA LEU A 280 -10.68 0.88 17.51
C LEU A 280 -11.49 2.18 17.44
N LYS A 281 -11.09 3.18 18.21
CA LYS A 281 -11.54 4.55 18.06
C LYS A 281 -10.57 5.29 17.14
N VAL A 282 -10.92 5.41 15.87
CA VAL A 282 -10.06 5.93 14.80
C VAL A 282 -10.41 7.39 14.48
N LEU A 283 -9.41 8.23 14.18
CA LEU A 283 -9.65 9.58 13.66
C LEU A 283 -9.49 9.65 12.13
N ASN A 284 -8.38 9.13 11.62
CA ASN A 284 -8.05 9.12 10.20
C ASN A 284 -7.88 7.66 9.74
N LEU A 285 -8.55 7.27 8.66
CA LEU A 285 -8.44 5.95 8.05
C LEU A 285 -7.84 6.09 6.65
N GLU A 286 -6.79 5.33 6.39
CA GLU A 286 -6.13 5.22 5.10
C GLU A 286 -6.26 3.77 4.64
N TYR A 287 -6.83 3.55 3.46
CA TYR A 287 -6.99 2.23 2.90
C TYR A 287 -6.77 2.28 1.39
N TYR A 288 -5.57 1.86 1.01
CA TYR A 288 -5.12 1.73 -0.37
C TYR A 288 -5.64 0.40 -0.95
N ASN A 289 -6.13 0.41 -2.19
CA ASN A 289 -6.74 -0.76 -2.84
C ASN A 289 -7.98 -1.28 -2.08
N SER A 290 -8.98 -0.40 -1.94
CA SER A 290 -10.20 -0.66 -1.17
C SER A 290 -11.41 -0.80 -2.09
N THR A 291 -12.43 -1.54 -1.64
CA THR A 291 -13.78 -1.57 -2.25
C THR A 291 -14.79 -1.05 -1.24
N MET A 292 -15.99 -0.66 -1.71
CA MET A 292 -17.08 -0.27 -0.80
C MET A 292 -17.43 -1.35 0.21
N SER A 293 -17.40 -2.62 -0.20
CA SER A 293 -17.63 -3.75 0.68
C SER A 293 -16.51 -3.90 1.71
N SER A 294 -15.25 -3.72 1.31
CA SER A 294 -14.10 -3.86 2.22
C SER A 294 -14.09 -2.75 3.28
N ILE A 295 -14.43 -1.51 2.90
CA ILE A 295 -14.62 -0.39 3.85
C ILE A 295 -15.79 -0.67 4.79
N GLY A 296 -16.88 -1.23 4.27
CA GLY A 296 -18.02 -1.68 5.06
C GLY A 296 -17.62 -2.73 6.12
N ALA A 297 -16.76 -3.69 5.75
CA ALA A 297 -16.27 -4.72 6.66
C ALA A 297 -15.46 -4.15 7.83
N LEU A 298 -14.71 -3.07 7.63
CA LEU A 298 -13.95 -2.39 8.70
C LEU A 298 -14.86 -1.84 9.81
N LYS A 299 -16.16 -1.58 9.54
CA LYS A 299 -17.12 -1.19 10.60
C LYS A 299 -17.22 -2.24 11.72
N ALA A 300 -16.87 -3.50 11.46
CA ALA A 300 -16.83 -4.55 12.47
C ALA A 300 -15.81 -4.27 13.59
N ILE A 301 -14.73 -3.54 13.30
CA ILE A 301 -13.67 -3.22 14.28
C ILE A 301 -13.67 -1.75 14.69
N LEU A 302 -14.34 -0.85 13.97
CA LEU A 302 -14.46 0.55 14.36
C LEU A 302 -15.49 0.74 15.49
N ASP A 303 -15.10 1.47 16.52
CA ASP A 303 -16.00 1.93 17.57
C ASP A 303 -16.86 3.08 17.05
N LYS A 304 -18.12 3.15 17.51
CA LYS A 304 -19.07 4.21 17.13
C LYS A 304 -18.55 5.63 17.35
N SER A 305 -17.65 5.82 18.32
CA SER A 305 -17.02 7.11 18.62
C SER A 305 -15.93 7.52 17.64
N SER A 306 -15.63 6.70 16.63
CA SER A 306 -14.80 7.07 15.47
C SER A 306 -15.57 7.96 14.50
N PHE A 307 -16.90 7.85 14.47
CA PHE A 307 -17.72 8.54 13.48
C PHE A 307 -18.29 9.88 14.00
N PRO A 308 -18.33 10.92 13.15
CA PRO A 308 -17.75 10.95 11.81
C PRO A 308 -16.21 10.97 11.85
N LEU A 309 -15.58 10.19 10.97
CA LEU A 309 -14.12 10.17 10.80
C LEU A 309 -13.63 11.58 10.44
N ASN A 310 -12.43 11.92 10.90
CA ASN A 310 -11.81 13.17 10.51
C ASN A 310 -11.33 13.14 9.06
N SER A 311 -10.75 12.03 8.61
CA SER A 311 -10.47 11.80 7.19
C SER A 311 -10.61 10.32 6.81
N LEU A 312 -10.95 10.10 5.55
CA LEU A 312 -10.87 8.80 4.87
C LEU A 312 -10.02 9.01 3.61
N THR A 313 -8.89 8.31 3.52
CA THR A 313 -8.03 8.28 2.34
C THR A 313 -8.22 6.96 1.62
N LEU A 314 -8.57 7.03 0.34
CA LEU A 314 -8.76 5.88 -0.55
C LEU A 314 -7.77 6.03 -1.70
N GLY A 315 -7.01 4.99 -2.00
CA GLY A 315 -6.12 4.99 -3.16
C GLY A 315 -6.48 3.89 -4.16
N GLY A 316 -6.24 4.18 -5.44
CA GLY A 316 -6.60 3.31 -6.56
C GLY A 316 -6.77 4.06 -7.89
N ALA A 317 -7.06 3.29 -8.94
CA ALA A 317 -7.32 3.76 -10.30
C ALA A 317 -8.80 4.15 -10.50
N THR A 318 -9.08 5.01 -11.47
CA THR A 318 -10.42 5.58 -11.74
C THR A 318 -11.52 4.54 -11.94
N ASP A 319 -11.20 3.41 -12.58
CA ASP A 319 -12.12 2.28 -12.79
C ASP A 319 -12.58 1.66 -11.47
N GLU A 320 -11.68 1.55 -10.49
CA GLU A 320 -12.00 1.12 -9.12
C GLU A 320 -12.94 2.13 -8.42
N PHE A 321 -12.87 3.41 -8.79
CA PHE A 321 -13.68 4.47 -8.19
C PHE A 321 -15.06 4.66 -8.82
N MET A 322 -15.39 3.97 -9.91
CA MET A 322 -16.70 4.08 -10.57
C MET A 322 -17.85 3.70 -9.61
N ASP A 323 -17.64 2.69 -8.77
CA ASP A 323 -18.62 2.26 -7.75
C ASP A 323 -18.83 3.29 -6.63
N TYR A 324 -17.88 4.21 -6.46
CA TYR A 324 -17.89 5.21 -5.41
C TYR A 324 -18.63 6.49 -5.81
N GLN A 325 -18.85 6.73 -7.11
CA GLN A 325 -19.48 7.95 -7.61
C GLN A 325 -20.82 8.25 -6.94
N ARG A 326 -21.59 7.20 -6.63
CA ARG A 326 -22.93 7.32 -6.02
C ARG A 326 -22.94 7.04 -4.52
N SER A 327 -21.79 6.75 -3.94
CA SER A 327 -21.68 6.32 -2.55
C SER A 327 -21.75 7.52 -1.59
N SER A 328 -22.41 7.31 -0.44
CA SER A 328 -22.53 8.33 0.59
C SER A 328 -21.44 8.16 1.64
N PHE A 329 -20.57 9.16 1.73
CA PHE A 329 -19.53 9.25 2.76
C PHE A 329 -19.95 10.16 3.93
N GLY A 330 -21.25 10.22 4.26
CA GLY A 330 -21.79 11.14 5.27
C GLY A 330 -21.22 10.98 6.68
N GLU A 331 -20.55 9.85 6.96
CA GLU A 331 -19.84 9.58 8.22
C GLU A 331 -18.35 10.00 8.18
N VAL A 332 -17.94 10.81 7.20
CA VAL A 332 -16.58 11.30 7.01
C VAL A 332 -16.60 12.82 6.88
N LYS A 333 -15.62 13.51 7.46
CA LYS A 333 -15.49 14.98 7.35
C LYS A 333 -14.71 15.42 6.12
N ASN A 334 -13.66 14.68 5.74
CA ASN A 334 -12.81 14.96 4.60
C ASN A 334 -12.53 13.65 3.85
N LEU A 335 -12.92 13.59 2.58
CA LEU A 335 -12.59 12.48 1.70
C LEU A 335 -11.31 12.84 0.94
N ILE A 336 -10.31 11.98 1.00
CA ILE A 336 -9.06 12.12 0.26
C ILE A 336 -9.00 10.97 -0.74
N LEU A 337 -8.80 11.31 -2.00
CA LEU A 337 -8.60 10.41 -3.13
C LEU A 337 -7.11 10.47 -3.45
N ASP A 338 -6.41 9.38 -3.20
CA ASP A 338 -4.98 9.24 -3.44
C ASP A 338 -4.78 8.58 -4.80
N ASN A 339 -4.60 9.41 -5.82
CA ASN A 339 -4.54 8.95 -7.20
C ASN A 339 -3.27 8.15 -7.46
N ASP A 340 -3.38 7.10 -8.28
CA ASP A 340 -2.21 6.48 -8.87
C ASP A 340 -1.56 7.46 -9.86
N PHE A 341 -0.32 7.86 -9.59
CA PHE A 341 0.44 8.77 -10.45
C PHE A 341 0.66 8.23 -11.88
N MET A 342 0.49 6.92 -12.09
CA MET A 342 0.56 6.25 -13.38
C MET A 342 -0.79 6.13 -14.11
N GLU A 343 -1.87 6.62 -13.49
CA GLU A 343 -3.22 6.64 -14.06
C GLU A 343 -3.29 7.45 -15.36
N ARG A 344 -4.01 6.91 -16.34
CA ARG A 344 -4.21 7.49 -17.68
C ARG A 344 -5.62 8.07 -17.84
N GLU A 345 -6.57 7.65 -17.02
CA GLU A 345 -7.96 8.06 -17.12
C GLU A 345 -8.29 9.29 -16.26
N SER A 346 -9.17 10.15 -16.78
CA SER A 346 -9.56 11.40 -16.12
C SER A 346 -10.47 11.15 -14.90
N TRP A 347 -10.17 11.80 -13.79
CA TRP A 347 -11.01 11.81 -12.59
C TRP A 347 -12.23 12.73 -12.70
N THR A 348 -12.32 13.56 -13.74
CA THR A 348 -13.41 14.54 -13.91
C THR A 348 -14.81 13.91 -13.78
N PRO A 349 -15.15 12.78 -14.43
CA PRO A 349 -16.47 12.15 -14.31
C PRO A 349 -16.78 11.70 -12.87
N ILE A 350 -15.78 11.16 -12.18
CA ILE A 350 -15.92 10.71 -10.79
C ILE A 350 -16.16 11.92 -9.88
N LEU A 351 -15.38 12.97 -10.03
CA LEU A 351 -15.49 14.21 -9.24
C LEU A 351 -16.84 14.92 -9.43
N GLN A 352 -17.41 14.87 -10.64
CA GLN A 352 -18.76 15.36 -10.94
C GLN A 352 -19.84 14.55 -10.20
N GLY A 353 -19.71 13.22 -10.20
CA GLY A 353 -20.66 12.31 -9.55
C GLY A 353 -20.63 12.36 -8.02
N LEU A 354 -19.48 12.62 -7.41
CA LEU A 354 -19.32 12.66 -5.95
C LEU A 354 -20.19 13.75 -5.33
N ASN A 355 -20.88 13.43 -4.23
CA ASN A 355 -21.75 14.36 -3.50
C ASN A 355 -21.20 14.79 -2.13
N HIS A 356 -19.95 14.45 -1.83
CA HIS A 356 -19.33 14.79 -0.54
C HIS A 356 -18.94 16.28 -0.48
N PRO A 357 -19.15 17.00 0.65
CA PRO A 357 -18.86 18.44 0.72
C PRO A 357 -17.37 18.79 0.75
N ARG A 358 -16.48 17.86 1.14
CA ARG A 358 -15.03 18.14 1.26
C ARG A 358 -14.21 17.03 0.62
N VAL A 359 -13.65 17.28 -0.55
CA VAL A 359 -12.88 16.29 -1.31
C VAL A 359 -11.49 16.84 -1.60
N THR A 360 -10.47 16.00 -1.45
CA THR A 360 -9.10 16.28 -1.87
C THR A 360 -8.67 15.20 -2.84
N LEU A 361 -8.22 15.58 -4.03
CA LEU A 361 -7.52 14.69 -4.95
C LEU A 361 -6.01 14.96 -4.81
N LEU A 362 -5.26 13.95 -4.37
CA LEU A 362 -3.81 13.96 -4.36
C LEU A 362 -3.29 13.46 -5.70
N TYR A 363 -2.14 14.00 -6.13
CA TYR A 363 -1.43 13.64 -7.36
C TYR A 363 -2.27 13.79 -8.64
N GLU A 364 -2.00 14.84 -9.41
CA GLU A 364 -2.60 14.96 -10.74
C GLU A 364 -2.11 13.86 -11.68
N ASN A 365 -2.98 13.42 -12.61
CA ASN A 365 -2.63 12.49 -13.67
C ASN A 365 -1.45 13.02 -14.48
N THR A 366 -0.49 12.14 -14.76
CA THR A 366 0.71 12.48 -15.52
C THR A 366 0.53 12.33 -17.04
N LEU A 367 -0.61 11.79 -17.51
CA LEU A 367 -0.83 11.38 -18.90
C LEU A 367 -2.12 11.96 -19.52
N GLU A 368 -2.16 12.02 -20.85
CA GLU A 368 -3.29 12.56 -21.63
C GLU A 368 -4.48 11.57 -21.71
N PRO A 369 -5.74 12.04 -21.49
CA PRO A 369 -6.12 13.41 -21.18
C PRO A 369 -6.00 13.73 -19.68
N ALA A 370 -5.50 14.93 -19.38
CA ALA A 370 -5.49 15.47 -18.04
C ALA A 370 -6.91 15.62 -17.45
N ASN A 371 -6.99 15.79 -16.12
CA ASN A 371 -8.22 16.20 -15.46
C ASN A 371 -8.74 17.53 -16.03
N ASP A 372 -9.99 17.55 -16.49
CA ASP A 372 -10.62 18.78 -16.98
C ASP A 372 -11.35 19.49 -15.84
N TYR A 373 -10.63 20.39 -15.16
CA TYR A 373 -11.21 21.23 -14.11
C TYR A 373 -12.17 22.28 -14.65
N THR A 374 -12.05 22.68 -15.93
CA THR A 374 -12.97 23.64 -16.56
C THR A 374 -14.35 23.02 -16.70
N ASP A 375 -14.39 21.77 -17.18
CA ASP A 375 -15.62 20.98 -17.27
C ASP A 375 -16.22 20.69 -15.88
N LEU A 376 -15.40 20.35 -14.89
CA LEU A 376 -15.87 20.20 -13.50
C LEU A 376 -16.50 21.49 -12.94
N ILE A 377 -15.89 22.65 -13.19
CA ILE A 377 -16.43 23.94 -12.78
C ILE A 377 -17.75 24.24 -13.50
N GLN A 378 -17.81 24.00 -14.81
CA GLN A 378 -19.03 24.19 -15.59
C GLN A 378 -20.16 23.32 -15.04
N PHE A 379 -19.89 22.04 -14.77
CA PHE A 379 -20.84 21.14 -14.14
C PHE A 379 -21.34 21.68 -12.79
N TRP A 380 -20.45 22.20 -11.94
CA TRP A 380 -20.86 22.81 -10.65
C TRP A 380 -21.75 24.05 -10.84
N MET A 381 -21.45 24.88 -11.83
CA MET A 381 -22.20 26.10 -12.16
C MET A 381 -23.60 25.80 -12.71
N GLU A 382 -23.74 24.73 -13.50
CA GLU A 382 -25.03 24.25 -14.02
C GLU A 382 -25.89 23.62 -12.92
N HIS A 383 -25.29 22.76 -12.10
CA HIS A 383 -26.00 22.01 -11.05
C HIS A 383 -26.17 22.76 -9.73
N LYS A 384 -25.73 24.03 -9.66
CA LYS A 384 -25.86 24.91 -8.49
C LYS A 384 -25.37 24.24 -7.20
N ARG A 385 -24.13 23.77 -7.26
CA ARG A 385 -23.48 23.04 -6.16
C ARG A 385 -23.67 23.76 -4.81
N HIS A 386 -23.92 22.99 -3.75
CA HIS A 386 -24.33 23.54 -2.46
C HIS A 386 -23.24 24.37 -1.77
N ILE A 387 -23.65 25.42 -1.04
CA ILE A 387 -22.76 26.26 -0.23
C ILE A 387 -22.02 25.40 0.79
N GLY A 388 -20.70 25.62 0.90
CA GLY A 388 -19.83 24.84 1.77
C GLY A 388 -19.11 23.68 1.06
N THR A 389 -19.48 23.34 -0.19
CA THR A 389 -18.70 22.42 -1.01
C THR A 389 -17.31 22.99 -1.26
N TRP A 390 -16.27 22.20 -0.98
CA TRP A 390 -14.89 22.59 -1.11
C TRP A 390 -14.05 21.42 -1.62
N TYR A 391 -13.60 21.51 -2.87
CA TYR A 391 -12.70 20.54 -3.48
C TYR A 391 -11.30 21.12 -3.61
N THR A 392 -10.29 20.27 -3.44
CA THR A 392 -8.87 20.65 -3.52
C THR A 392 -8.12 19.63 -4.36
N PHE A 393 -7.17 20.08 -5.16
CA PHE A 393 -6.43 19.24 -6.11
C PHE A 393 -4.94 19.55 -6.01
N SER A 394 -4.12 18.52 -5.81
CA SER A 394 -2.66 18.62 -5.83
C SER A 394 -2.16 18.51 -7.26
N ILE A 395 -1.67 19.63 -7.81
CA ILE A 395 -1.28 19.77 -9.21
C ILE A 395 0.23 19.95 -9.33
N ILE A 396 0.83 19.24 -10.27
CA ILE A 396 2.28 19.29 -10.52
C ILE A 396 2.61 20.43 -11.50
N GLU A 397 1.82 20.59 -12.56
CA GLU A 397 2.11 21.53 -13.64
C GLU A 397 1.46 22.90 -13.42
N GLU A 398 2.28 23.96 -13.49
CA GLU A 398 1.78 25.34 -13.40
C GLU A 398 0.80 25.68 -14.53
N GLU A 399 1.07 25.16 -15.73
CA GLU A 399 0.25 25.42 -16.91
C GLU A 399 -1.20 25.00 -16.70
N THR A 400 -1.43 23.86 -16.03
CA THR A 400 -2.78 23.37 -15.71
C THR A 400 -3.56 24.36 -14.85
N VAL A 401 -2.98 24.86 -13.75
CA VAL A 401 -3.67 25.83 -12.88
C VAL A 401 -3.88 27.17 -13.57
N LEU A 402 -2.91 27.63 -14.36
CA LEU A 402 -3.00 28.88 -15.10
C LEU A 402 -4.06 28.79 -16.21
N ARG A 403 -4.09 27.69 -16.96
CA ARG A 403 -5.10 27.42 -17.99
C ARG A 403 -6.50 27.43 -17.40
N CYS A 404 -6.72 26.69 -16.31
CA CYS A 404 -8.00 26.68 -15.60
C CYS A 404 -8.40 28.10 -15.15
N LEU A 405 -7.51 28.82 -14.45
CA LEU A 405 -7.85 30.12 -13.88
C LEU A 405 -8.07 31.19 -14.96
N ASN A 406 -7.25 31.22 -16.01
CA ASN A 406 -7.38 32.18 -17.11
C ASN A 406 -8.67 31.96 -17.91
N THR A 407 -9.05 30.70 -18.16
CA THR A 407 -10.34 30.38 -18.78
C THR A 407 -11.50 30.88 -17.90
N MET A 408 -11.42 30.70 -16.58
CA MET A 408 -12.46 31.19 -15.66
C MET A 408 -12.55 32.71 -15.57
N LYS A 409 -11.44 33.44 -15.74
CA LYS A 409 -11.41 34.91 -15.73
C LYS A 409 -12.13 35.56 -16.92
N LEU A 410 -12.35 34.82 -18.01
CA LEU A 410 -13.02 35.31 -19.23
C LEU A 410 -14.55 35.15 -19.20
N ARG A 411 -15.09 34.54 -18.15
CA ARG A 411 -16.52 34.24 -18.03
C ARG A 411 -17.35 35.48 -17.68
N GLU A 412 -18.59 35.52 -18.16
CA GLU A 412 -19.54 36.61 -17.87
C GLU A 412 -19.98 36.62 -16.39
N GLU A 413 -19.94 35.47 -15.72
CA GLU A 413 -20.35 35.35 -14.31
C GLU A 413 -19.30 35.91 -13.32
N VAL A 414 -18.17 36.40 -13.79
CA VAL A 414 -17.08 36.90 -12.93
C VAL A 414 -17.53 38.13 -12.13
N THR A 415 -17.37 38.06 -10.80
CA THR A 415 -17.66 39.17 -9.88
C THR A 415 -16.41 39.76 -9.24
N GLU A 416 -15.37 38.94 -9.02
CA GLU A 416 -14.10 39.38 -8.43
C GLU A 416 -12.94 38.64 -9.10
N VAL A 417 -11.83 39.33 -9.33
CA VAL A 417 -10.60 38.77 -9.92
C VAL A 417 -9.39 39.20 -9.10
N SER A 418 -8.45 38.28 -8.90
CA SER A 418 -7.09 38.56 -8.42
C SER A 418 -6.05 37.83 -9.27
N GLU A 419 -4.77 37.97 -8.92
CA GLU A 419 -3.68 37.23 -9.56
C GLU A 419 -3.97 35.72 -9.58
N ARG A 420 -4.26 35.14 -8.40
CA ARG A 420 -4.39 33.69 -8.18
C ARG A 420 -5.80 33.22 -7.82
N SER A 421 -6.81 34.05 -8.04
CA SER A 421 -8.20 33.68 -7.81
C SER A 421 -9.19 34.38 -8.73
N VAL A 422 -10.33 33.74 -8.93
CA VAL A 422 -11.51 34.31 -9.57
C VAL A 422 -12.76 33.85 -8.82
N THR A 423 -13.73 34.75 -8.67
CA THR A 423 -15.03 34.47 -8.06
C THR A 423 -16.11 34.61 -9.12
N LEU A 424 -16.91 33.57 -9.29
CA LEU A 424 -18.01 33.47 -10.25
C LEU A 424 -19.35 33.50 -9.50
N LYS A 425 -20.31 34.30 -9.94
CA LYS A 425 -21.68 34.29 -9.43
C LYS A 425 -22.38 32.99 -9.86
N MET A 426 -22.80 32.17 -8.90
CA MET A 426 -23.45 30.89 -9.19
C MET A 426 -24.97 30.99 -9.05
N THR A 427 -25.45 31.63 -7.97
CA THR A 427 -26.86 31.99 -7.72
C THR A 427 -26.93 33.40 -7.12
N ASP A 428 -28.11 33.87 -6.75
CA ASP A 428 -28.25 35.14 -6.00
C ASP A 428 -27.71 35.07 -4.56
N THR A 429 -27.46 33.87 -4.04
CA THR A 429 -27.00 33.66 -2.65
C THR A 429 -25.65 32.96 -2.55
N SER A 430 -25.08 32.50 -3.66
CA SER A 430 -23.84 31.73 -3.69
C SER A 430 -22.91 32.14 -4.83
N ASN A 431 -21.62 32.12 -4.53
CA ASN A 431 -20.53 32.32 -5.48
C ASN A 431 -19.60 31.10 -5.45
N LEU A 432 -18.99 30.78 -6.59
CA LEU A 432 -17.90 29.82 -6.69
C LEU A 432 -16.58 30.58 -6.72
N ARG A 433 -15.72 30.35 -5.73
CA ARG A 433 -14.34 30.82 -5.73
C ARG A 433 -13.42 29.73 -6.25
N VAL A 434 -12.69 30.06 -7.30
CA VAL A 434 -11.61 29.25 -7.87
C VAL A 434 -10.31 29.95 -7.53
N SER A 435 -9.39 29.26 -6.86
CA SER A 435 -8.09 29.82 -6.50
C SER A 435 -7.01 28.76 -6.49
N TYR A 436 -5.74 29.16 -6.59
CA TYR A 436 -4.64 28.24 -6.38
C TYR A 436 -3.55 28.85 -5.50
N ASP A 437 -2.88 27.99 -4.73
CA ASP A 437 -1.72 28.33 -3.92
C ASP A 437 -0.49 27.55 -4.39
N ILE A 438 0.70 28.10 -4.11
CA ILE A 438 1.98 27.42 -4.35
C ILE A 438 2.34 26.64 -3.10
N VAL A 439 2.58 25.34 -3.23
CA VAL A 439 2.93 24.46 -2.11
C VAL A 439 4.35 23.96 -2.30
N ILE A 440 5.28 24.40 -1.44
CA ILE A 440 6.66 23.91 -1.43
C ILE A 440 6.73 22.74 -0.45
N SER A 441 6.83 21.50 -0.94
CA SER A 441 7.10 20.32 -0.12
C SER A 441 8.58 19.92 -0.20
N GLY A 442 9.17 19.58 0.95
CA GLY A 442 10.61 19.29 1.12
C GLY A 442 11.08 17.92 0.61
N GLY A 443 10.48 17.40 -0.47
CA GLY A 443 10.85 16.12 -1.07
C GLY A 443 10.04 15.84 -2.33
N ILE A 444 10.76 15.77 -3.45
CA ILE A 444 10.42 15.29 -4.81
C ILE A 444 8.91 15.27 -5.12
N GLU A 445 8.46 16.41 -5.67
CA GLU A 445 7.25 16.65 -6.50
C GLU A 445 5.87 16.89 -5.84
N VAL A 446 5.59 18.16 -5.49
CA VAL A 446 4.27 18.86 -5.65
C VAL A 446 4.54 20.35 -5.90
N ARG A 447 3.75 21.07 -6.74
CA ARG A 447 3.98 22.52 -6.98
C ARG A 447 2.77 23.44 -6.76
N TYR A 448 1.54 23.00 -6.99
CA TYR A 448 0.34 23.85 -6.85
C TYR A 448 -0.82 23.14 -6.18
N LYS A 449 -1.68 23.90 -5.50
CA LYS A 449 -2.94 23.42 -4.92
C LYS A 449 -4.09 24.24 -5.49
N LEU A 450 -4.87 23.66 -6.39
CA LEU A 450 -6.11 24.27 -6.91
C LEU A 450 -7.26 24.03 -5.92
N GLU A 451 -8.08 25.04 -5.70
CA GLU A 451 -9.19 25.02 -4.78
C GLU A 451 -10.46 25.54 -5.45
N LEU A 452 -11.54 24.75 -5.34
CA LEU A 452 -12.89 25.10 -5.76
C LEU A 452 -13.76 25.18 -4.52
N LYS A 453 -14.33 26.35 -4.24
CA LYS A 453 -15.11 26.58 -3.00
C LYS A 453 -16.40 27.36 -3.26
N VAL A 454 -17.53 26.75 -2.93
CA VAL A 454 -18.83 27.44 -2.97
C VAL A 454 -19.03 28.20 -1.66
N ILE A 455 -19.10 29.53 -1.75
CA ILE A 455 -19.25 30.46 -0.64
C ILE A 455 -20.58 31.21 -0.74
N ARG A 456 -21.05 31.78 0.38
CA ARG A 456 -22.18 32.71 0.34
C ARG A 456 -21.80 33.97 -0.41
N ALA A 457 -22.72 34.49 -1.23
CA ALA A 457 -22.58 35.81 -1.82
C ALA A 457 -22.46 36.86 -0.70
N ARG A 458 -21.51 37.79 -0.85
CA ARG A 458 -21.41 38.94 0.06
C ARG A 458 -22.56 39.88 -0.29
N THR A 459 -23.44 40.13 0.67
CA THR A 459 -24.52 41.13 0.59
C THR A 459 -23.98 42.54 0.58
#